data_AF-A0A538MEP5-F1
#
_entry.id   AF-A0A538MEP5-F1
#
_cell.length_a   1.000
_cell.length_b   1.000
_cell.length_c   1.000
_cell.angle_alpha   90.00
_cell.angle_beta   90.00
_cell.angle_gamma   90.00
#
_symmetry.space_group_name_H-M   'P 1'
#
loop_
_entity.id
_entity.type
_entity.pdbx_description
1 polymer ?
#
loop_
_entity_poly.entity_id
_entity_poly.type
_entity_poly.pdbx_seq_one_letter_code
_entity_poly.pdbx_strand_id
1 'polypeptide(L)'
;MNVRSAIHDWWPIAAFLLIVLAVQVVFANSIVANGKHASDHLQSAIFIFPVAFFLLVIFWGAREARTHADAWVTGAMVGIAFSVVALGNLRVIWAIGGDSWTDEQAGALGSARPGFDAGHSLVEIGTTAAVAAIVLFVVVLHTHRIVRTGPAIAAALLSLLPLVAPGIGPLALLGIVVLIADVCIQRAHQLKKAADPSDLDEPSR
;
A
#
# COMPACT_ATOMS: atom_id res chain seq x y z
N MET A 1 8.29 -6.21 28.83
CA MET A 1 8.61 -5.05 27.97
C MET A 1 8.25 -3.78 28.72
N ASN A 2 9.23 -2.92 29.04
CA ASN A 2 8.95 -1.63 29.68
C ASN A 2 8.31 -0.68 28.65
N VAL A 3 7.27 0.06 29.05
CA VAL A 3 6.53 1.04 28.22
C VAL A 3 7.47 1.98 27.47
N ARG A 4 8.58 2.38 28.10
CA ARG A 4 9.60 3.24 27.49
C ARG A 4 10.29 2.63 26.26
N SER A 5 10.55 1.32 26.28
CA SER A 5 11.14 0.60 25.13
C SER A 5 10.12 0.44 24.01
N ALA A 6 8.87 0.12 24.35
CA ALA A 6 7.79 0.01 23.38
C ALA A 6 7.57 1.33 22.61
N ILE A 7 7.59 2.46 23.32
CA ILE A 7 7.47 3.79 22.71
C ILE A 7 8.68 4.09 21.82
N HIS A 8 9.91 3.80 22.28
CA HIS A 8 11.11 4.05 21.50
C HIS A 8 11.17 3.23 20.19
N ASP A 9 10.63 2.02 20.19
CA ASP A 9 10.72 1.11 19.03
C ASP A 9 9.63 1.35 17.97
N TRP A 10 8.55 2.05 18.32
CA TRP A 10 7.41 2.27 17.43
C TRP A 10 7.11 3.73 17.11
N TRP A 11 7.70 4.70 17.83
CA TRP A 11 7.49 6.12 17.52
C TRP A 11 7.82 6.52 16.07
N PRO A 12 8.83 5.94 15.37
CA PRO A 12 9.10 6.33 13.98
C PRO A 12 7.95 5.98 13.04
N ILE A 13 7.27 4.86 13.30
CA ILE A 13 6.07 4.45 12.54
C ILE A 13 4.91 5.41 12.81
N ALA A 14 4.69 5.77 14.08
CA ALA A 14 3.64 6.71 14.44
C ALA A 14 3.91 8.11 13.84
N ALA A 15 5.15 8.60 13.90
CA ALA A 15 5.54 9.88 13.31
C ALA A 15 5.34 9.87 11.78
N PHE A 16 5.77 8.80 11.10
CA PHE A 16 5.56 8.67 9.66
C PHE A 16 4.07 8.58 9.30
N LEU A 17 3.26 7.86 10.06
CA LEU A 17 1.81 7.81 9.87
C LEU A 17 1.21 9.23 9.91
N LEU A 18 1.57 10.02 10.92
CA LEU A 18 1.09 11.41 11.04
C LEU A 18 1.50 12.26 9.83
N ILE A 19 2.73 12.12 9.34
CA ILE A 19 3.20 12.82 8.15
C ILE A 19 2.40 12.38 6.92
N VAL A 20 2.24 11.07 6.70
CA VAL A 20 1.49 10.53 5.56
C VAL A 20 0.04 11.02 5.58
N LEU A 21 -0.62 10.99 6.74
CA LEU A 21 -1.98 11.48 6.90
C LEU A 21 -2.08 12.99 6.64
N ALA A 22 -1.13 13.78 7.16
CA ALA A 22 -1.10 15.22 6.91
C ALA A 22 -0.93 15.53 5.42
N VAL A 23 0.01 14.86 4.74
CA VAL A 23 0.22 15.02 3.30
C VAL A 23 -1.01 14.57 2.51
N GLN A 24 -1.62 13.44 2.88
CA GLN A 24 -2.86 12.95 2.25
C GLN A 24 -4.00 13.97 2.39
N VAL A 25 -4.17 14.56 3.57
CA VAL A 25 -5.20 15.59 3.82
C VAL A 25 -4.93 16.85 3.00
N VAL A 26 -3.68 17.33 2.96
CA VAL A 26 -3.31 18.49 2.14
C VAL A 26 -3.55 18.20 0.65
N PHE A 27 -3.13 17.02 0.19
CA PHE A 27 -3.33 16.57 -1.18
C PHE A 27 -4.82 16.51 -1.54
N ALA A 28 -5.64 15.82 -0.73
CA ALA A 28 -7.07 15.67 -0.99
C ALA A 28 -7.81 17.02 -1.02
N ASN A 29 -7.45 17.94 -0.12
CA ASN A 29 -8.05 19.28 -0.08
C ASN A 29 -7.53 20.21 -1.18
N SER A 30 -6.42 19.89 -1.84
CA SER A 30 -5.89 20.69 -2.95
C SER A 30 -6.55 20.38 -4.31
N ILE A 31 -7.37 19.32 -4.38
CA ILE A 31 -8.01 18.85 -5.61
C ILE A 31 -9.52 19.10 -5.54
N VAL A 32 -10.04 19.82 -6.54
CA VAL A 32 -11.48 20.03 -6.70
C VAL A 32 -12.07 18.85 -7.47
N ALA A 33 -12.71 17.93 -6.75
CA ALA A 33 -13.36 16.75 -7.31
C ALA A 33 -14.88 16.85 -7.16
N ASN A 34 -15.52 17.58 -8.08
CA ASN A 34 -16.97 17.80 -8.05
C ASN A 34 -17.74 16.62 -8.65
N GLY A 35 -18.86 16.27 -8.03
CA GLY A 35 -19.70 15.16 -8.49
C GLY A 35 -19.16 13.79 -8.08
N LYS A 36 -19.97 12.75 -8.30
CA LYS A 36 -19.66 11.39 -7.85
C LYS A 36 -18.43 10.81 -8.56
N HIS A 37 -18.37 10.94 -9.88
CA HIS A 37 -17.34 10.31 -10.68
C HIS A 37 -15.93 10.84 -10.34
N ALA A 38 -15.77 12.16 -10.25
CA ALA A 38 -14.49 12.77 -9.87
C ALA A 38 -14.11 12.45 -8.42
N SER A 39 -15.09 12.40 -7.50
CA SER A 39 -14.85 12.01 -6.10
C SER A 39 -14.32 10.57 -6.00
N ASP A 40 -14.89 9.63 -6.76
CA ASP A 40 -14.42 8.24 -6.79
C ASP A 40 -12.98 8.14 -7.32
N HIS A 41 -12.64 8.91 -8.35
CA HIS A 41 -11.25 9.01 -8.82
C HIS A 41 -10.32 9.60 -7.75
N LEU A 42 -10.75 10.60 -6.98
CA LEU A 42 -9.94 11.18 -5.91
C LEU A 42 -9.72 10.15 -4.77
N GLN A 43 -10.76 9.42 -4.38
CA GLN A 43 -10.66 8.32 -3.40
C GLN A 43 -9.71 7.22 -3.88
N SER A 44 -9.72 6.92 -5.19
CA SER A 44 -8.78 5.99 -5.81
C SER A 44 -7.34 6.52 -5.77
N ALA A 45 -7.13 7.81 -6.08
CA ALA A 45 -5.81 8.43 -6.12
C ALA A 45 -5.11 8.46 -4.76
N ILE A 46 -5.85 8.68 -3.67
CA ILE A 46 -5.27 8.78 -2.33
C ILE A 46 -4.76 7.44 -1.78
N PHE A 47 -5.03 6.29 -2.40
CA PHE A 47 -4.51 4.99 -1.94
C PHE A 47 -2.98 4.88 -1.99
N ILE A 48 -2.28 5.76 -2.72
CA ILE A 48 -0.82 5.81 -2.70
C ILE A 48 -0.26 6.08 -1.28
N PHE A 49 -0.98 6.85 -0.46
CA PHE A 49 -0.56 7.22 0.89
C PHE A 49 -0.55 6.03 1.86
N PRO A 50 -1.65 5.26 2.04
CA PRO A 50 -1.62 4.05 2.85
C PRO A 50 -0.65 3.00 2.29
N VAL A 51 -0.47 2.90 0.96
CA VAL A 51 0.55 2.01 0.37
C VAL A 51 1.96 2.39 0.82
N ALA A 52 2.32 3.66 0.76
CA ALA A 52 3.62 4.15 1.23
C ALA A 52 3.82 3.86 2.72
N PHE A 53 2.79 4.09 3.54
CA PHE A 53 2.81 3.74 4.96
C PHE A 53 3.01 2.23 5.18
N PHE A 54 2.29 1.40 4.44
CA PHE A 54 2.35 -0.05 4.54
C PHE A 54 3.71 -0.63 4.16
N LEU A 55 4.29 -0.15 3.06
CA LEU A 55 5.66 -0.52 2.68
C LEU A 55 6.66 -0.16 3.78
N LEU A 56 6.54 1.04 4.36
CA LEU A 56 7.38 1.42 5.49
C LEU A 56 7.21 0.47 6.67
N VAL A 57 5.97 0.11 7.04
CA VAL A 57 5.71 -0.81 8.16
C VAL A 57 6.35 -2.18 7.90
N ILE A 58 6.25 -2.71 6.68
CA ILE A 58 6.89 -3.98 6.31
C ILE A 58 8.40 -3.89 6.46
N PHE A 59 9.06 -2.90 5.86
CA PHE A 59 10.51 -2.72 6.02
C PHE A 59 10.89 -2.42 7.47
N TRP A 60 10.05 -1.71 8.22
CA TRP A 60 10.29 -1.42 9.63
C TRP A 60 10.29 -2.70 10.47
N GLY A 61 9.22 -3.50 10.37
CA GLY A 61 9.04 -4.69 11.17
C GLY A 61 9.96 -5.85 10.74
N ALA A 62 10.24 -5.97 9.43
CA ALA A 62 11.13 -6.99 8.87
C ALA A 62 12.53 -6.41 8.59
N ARG A 63 13.40 -6.42 9.61
CA ARG A 63 14.78 -5.90 9.45
C ARG A 63 15.56 -6.64 8.36
N GLU A 64 15.31 -7.94 8.21
CA GLU A 64 15.91 -8.79 7.17
C GLU A 64 15.53 -8.33 5.77
N ALA A 65 14.30 -7.86 5.52
CA ALA A 65 13.92 -7.31 4.22
C ALA A 65 14.82 -6.15 3.77
N ARG A 66 15.39 -5.39 4.71
CA ARG A 66 16.24 -4.24 4.39
C ARG A 66 17.60 -4.62 3.81
N THR A 67 18.05 -5.86 4.03
CA THR A 67 19.34 -6.36 3.53
C THR A 67 19.26 -6.94 2.12
N HIS A 68 18.05 -7.07 1.57
CA HIS A 68 17.79 -7.68 0.28
C HIS A 68 17.42 -6.60 -0.76
N ALA A 69 18.27 -6.42 -1.77
CA ALA A 69 18.08 -5.39 -2.79
C ALA A 69 16.83 -5.62 -3.64
N ASP A 70 16.51 -6.88 -3.94
CA ASP A 70 15.29 -7.29 -4.65
C ASP A 70 14.01 -6.99 -3.86
N ALA A 71 14.04 -7.04 -2.53
CA ALA A 71 12.92 -6.57 -1.70
C ALA A 71 12.68 -5.07 -1.87
N TRP A 72 13.74 -4.26 -1.90
CA TRP A 72 13.65 -2.82 -2.19
C TRP A 72 13.13 -2.54 -3.59
N VAL A 73 13.64 -3.24 -4.60
CA VAL A 73 13.22 -3.08 -6.00
C VAL A 73 11.73 -3.40 -6.14
N THR A 74 11.29 -4.54 -5.62
CA THR A 74 9.89 -4.96 -5.73
C THR A 74 8.96 -4.09 -4.90
N GLY A 75 9.38 -3.63 -3.72
CA GLY A 75 8.66 -2.62 -2.94
C GLY A 75 8.54 -1.27 -3.69
N ALA A 76 9.60 -0.83 -4.36
CA ALA A 76 9.58 0.38 -5.20
C ALA A 76 8.65 0.21 -6.40
N MET A 77 8.62 -0.97 -7.04
CA MET A 77 7.67 -1.27 -8.11
C MET A 77 6.21 -1.12 -7.65
N VAL A 78 5.88 -1.58 -6.43
CA VAL A 78 4.54 -1.35 -5.85
C VAL A 78 4.25 0.15 -5.75
N GLY A 79 5.16 0.94 -5.17
CA GLY A 79 5.00 2.39 -5.05
C GLY A 79 4.83 3.10 -6.40
N ILE A 80 5.63 2.73 -7.40
CA ILE A 80 5.56 3.29 -8.76
C ILE A 80 4.21 2.94 -9.40
N ALA A 81 3.76 1.69 -9.30
CA ALA A 81 2.49 1.27 -9.90
C ALA A 81 1.29 2.04 -9.31
N PHE A 82 1.24 2.22 -7.98
CA PHE A 82 0.20 3.05 -7.36
C PHE A 82 0.35 4.54 -7.70
N SER A 83 1.56 5.03 -7.97
CA SER A 83 1.77 6.40 -8.44
C SER A 83 1.18 6.59 -9.85
N VAL A 84 1.32 5.59 -10.72
CA VAL A 84 0.68 5.58 -12.05
C VAL A 84 -0.85 5.61 -11.92
N VAL A 85 -1.42 4.81 -11.02
CA VAL A 85 -2.86 4.84 -10.72
C VAL A 85 -3.29 6.24 -10.24
N ALA A 86 -2.57 6.83 -9.30
CA ALA A 86 -2.89 8.16 -8.79
C ALA A 86 -2.84 9.24 -9.91
N LEU A 87 -1.81 9.21 -10.75
CA LEU A 87 -1.68 10.12 -11.89
C LEU A 87 -2.78 9.94 -12.93
N GLY A 88 -3.18 8.70 -13.22
CA GLY A 88 -4.30 8.41 -14.11
C GLY A 88 -5.62 8.99 -13.59
N ASN A 89 -5.90 8.77 -12.30
CA ASN A 89 -7.09 9.32 -11.65
C ASN A 89 -7.10 10.86 -11.64
N LEU A 90 -5.98 11.51 -11.28
CA LEU A 90 -5.86 12.97 -11.32
C LEU A 90 -6.09 13.52 -12.73
N ARG A 91 -5.57 12.84 -13.74
CA ARG A 91 -5.77 13.21 -15.14
C ARG A 91 -7.25 13.17 -15.54
N VAL A 92 -8.01 12.17 -15.08
CA VAL A 92 -9.47 12.12 -15.29
C VAL A 92 -10.16 13.30 -14.62
N ILE A 93 -9.86 13.58 -13.35
CA ILE A 93 -10.45 14.71 -12.61
C ILE A 93 -10.19 16.04 -13.34
N TRP A 94 -8.95 16.27 -13.79
CA TRP A 94 -8.59 17.49 -14.51
C TRP A 94 -9.23 17.56 -15.91
N ALA A 95 -9.41 16.43 -16.61
CA ALA A 95 -10.06 16.41 -17.91
C ALA A 95 -11.55 16.80 -17.82
N ILE A 96 -12.21 16.47 -16.71
CA ILE A 96 -13.61 16.87 -16.43
C ILE A 96 -13.71 18.37 -16.10
N GLY A 97 -12.62 19.00 -15.65
CA GLY A 97 -12.55 20.45 -15.49
C GLY A 97 -13.46 21.01 -14.40
N GLY A 98 -13.85 20.19 -13.42
CA GLY A 98 -14.72 20.59 -12.32
C GLY A 98 -16.23 20.42 -12.57
N ASP A 99 -16.65 19.88 -13.72
CA ASP A 99 -18.03 19.48 -13.94
C ASP A 99 -18.47 18.39 -12.94
N SER A 100 -19.68 18.51 -12.38
CA SER A 100 -20.19 17.58 -11.36
C SER A 100 -20.84 16.33 -11.99
N TRP A 101 -20.08 15.55 -12.73
CA TRP A 101 -20.62 14.41 -13.50
C TRP A 101 -20.97 13.19 -12.65
N THR A 102 -22.06 12.50 -13.02
CA THR A 102 -22.32 11.10 -12.66
C THR A 102 -21.51 10.16 -13.55
N ASP A 103 -21.47 8.87 -13.19
CA ASP A 103 -20.77 7.85 -14.01
C ASP A 103 -21.39 7.71 -15.41
N GLU A 104 -22.71 7.85 -15.53
CA GLU A 104 -23.41 7.81 -16.82
C GLU A 104 -23.03 9.01 -17.70
N GLN A 105 -22.96 10.21 -17.11
CA GLN A 105 -22.54 11.42 -17.82
C GLN A 105 -21.08 11.33 -18.26
N ALA A 106 -20.21 10.83 -17.39
CA ALA A 106 -18.79 10.61 -17.70
C ALA A 106 -18.62 9.58 -18.82
N GLY A 107 -19.40 8.50 -18.81
CA GLY A 107 -19.40 7.51 -19.90
C GLY A 107 -19.92 8.05 -21.24
N ALA A 108 -20.87 8.99 -21.21
CA ALA A 108 -21.46 9.56 -22.41
C ALA A 108 -20.63 10.72 -23.02
N LEU A 109 -19.99 11.54 -22.17
CA LEU A 109 -19.35 12.79 -22.58
C LEU A 109 -17.82 12.78 -22.44
N GLY A 110 -17.29 11.85 -21.65
CA GLY A 110 -15.90 11.84 -21.22
C GLY A 110 -14.89 11.73 -22.35
N SER A 111 -15.09 10.83 -23.31
CA SER A 111 -14.13 10.63 -24.42
C SER A 111 -13.96 11.84 -25.34
N ALA A 112 -14.89 12.82 -25.28
CA ALA A 112 -14.73 14.10 -25.97
C ALA A 112 -13.78 15.07 -25.24
N ARG A 113 -13.44 14.81 -23.96
CA ARG A 113 -12.54 15.64 -23.15
C ARG A 113 -11.09 15.16 -23.31
N PRO A 114 -10.15 16.05 -23.71
CA PRO A 114 -8.74 15.69 -23.82
C PRO A 114 -8.18 15.12 -22.51
N GLY A 115 -7.61 13.92 -22.59
CA GLY A 115 -6.96 13.27 -21.46
C GLY A 115 -7.85 12.38 -20.59
N PHE A 116 -9.17 12.38 -20.79
CA PHE A 116 -10.11 11.54 -20.03
C PHE A 116 -9.85 10.04 -20.27
N ASP A 117 -9.86 9.59 -21.53
CA ASP A 117 -9.62 8.17 -21.87
C ASP A 117 -8.20 7.75 -21.50
N ALA A 118 -7.20 8.58 -21.79
CA ALA A 118 -5.81 8.33 -21.41
C ALA A 118 -5.63 8.20 -19.88
N GLY A 119 -6.41 8.95 -19.09
CA GLY A 119 -6.43 8.81 -17.63
C GLY A 119 -6.95 7.45 -17.20
N HIS A 120 -8.07 6.99 -17.77
CA HIS A 120 -8.61 5.65 -17.52
C HIS A 120 -7.64 4.54 -17.92
N SER A 121 -7.01 4.64 -19.09
CA SER A 121 -5.99 3.66 -19.52
C SER A 121 -4.80 3.61 -18.57
N LEU A 122 -4.34 4.75 -18.04
CA LEU A 122 -3.28 4.79 -17.03
C LEU A 122 -3.71 4.12 -15.72
N VAL A 123 -4.95 4.33 -15.28
CA VAL A 123 -5.49 3.64 -14.09
C VAL A 123 -5.51 2.13 -14.31
N GLU A 124 -5.97 1.66 -15.47
CA GLU A 124 -6.02 0.25 -15.81
C GLU A 124 -4.60 -0.38 -15.81
N ILE A 125 -3.67 0.21 -16.56
CA ILE A 125 -2.27 -0.24 -16.64
C ILE A 125 -1.63 -0.23 -15.25
N GLY A 126 -1.80 0.86 -14.50
CA GLY A 126 -1.27 1.01 -13.15
C GLY A 126 -1.83 -0.05 -12.19
N THR A 127 -3.12 -0.36 -12.30
CA THR A 127 -3.77 -1.39 -11.47
C THR A 127 -3.22 -2.78 -11.77
N THR A 128 -3.09 -3.15 -13.04
CA THR A 128 -2.49 -4.42 -13.45
C THR A 128 -1.03 -4.52 -12.99
N ALA A 129 -0.24 -3.45 -13.18
CA ALA A 129 1.14 -3.40 -12.72
C ALA A 129 1.25 -3.49 -11.19
N ALA A 130 0.31 -2.89 -10.44
CA ALA A 130 0.29 -2.94 -8.98
C ALA A 130 0.03 -4.36 -8.48
N VAL A 131 -0.93 -5.08 -9.06
CA VAL A 131 -1.19 -6.48 -8.72
C VAL A 131 0.05 -7.33 -8.97
N ALA A 132 0.66 -7.21 -10.16
CA ALA A 132 1.87 -7.95 -10.50
C ALA A 132 3.04 -7.63 -9.55
N ALA A 133 3.24 -6.35 -9.22
CA ALA A 133 4.28 -5.91 -8.31
C ALA A 133 4.07 -6.42 -6.87
N ILE A 134 2.82 -6.42 -6.37
CA ILE A 134 2.52 -6.96 -5.04
C ILE A 134 2.77 -8.46 -5.01
N VAL A 135 2.33 -9.22 -6.01
CA VAL A 135 2.58 -10.67 -6.07
C VAL A 135 4.08 -10.96 -6.11
N LEU A 136 4.84 -10.22 -6.91
CA LEU A 136 6.30 -10.35 -6.96
C LEU A 136 6.95 -10.00 -5.62
N PHE A 137 6.48 -8.93 -4.96
CA PHE A 137 6.96 -8.56 -3.62
C PHE A 137 6.68 -9.65 -2.59
N VAL A 138 5.48 -10.25 -2.59
CA VAL A 138 5.12 -11.40 -1.75
C VAL A 138 6.07 -12.56 -1.99
N VAL A 139 6.35 -12.89 -3.26
CA VAL A 139 7.27 -13.98 -3.62
C VAL A 139 8.67 -13.70 -3.08
N VAL A 140 9.22 -12.49 -3.27
CA VAL A 140 10.53 -12.11 -2.75
C VAL A 140 10.59 -12.23 -1.23
N LEU A 141 9.60 -11.68 -0.51
CA LEU A 141 9.54 -11.77 0.95
C LEU A 141 9.44 -13.24 1.41
N HIS A 142 8.71 -14.08 0.67
CA HIS A 142 8.59 -15.49 1.01
C HIS A 142 9.87 -16.29 0.72
N THR A 143 10.52 -16.06 -0.41
CA THR A 143 11.77 -16.74 -0.81
C THR A 143 12.89 -16.48 0.19
N HIS A 144 13.00 -15.25 0.70
CA HIS A 144 13.93 -14.89 1.77
C HIS A 144 13.43 -15.26 3.18
N ARG A 145 12.31 -15.99 3.29
CA ARG A 145 11.71 -16.45 4.56
C ARG A 145 11.35 -15.33 5.54
N ILE A 146 11.16 -14.11 5.04
CA ILE A 146 10.76 -12.94 5.82
C ILE A 146 9.29 -13.07 6.26
N VAL A 147 8.44 -13.65 5.42
CA VAL A 147 7.03 -13.92 5.71
C VAL A 147 6.73 -15.41 5.67
N ARG A 148 5.82 -15.85 6.55
CA ARG A 148 5.42 -17.25 6.65
C ARG A 148 4.60 -17.69 5.41
N THR A 149 4.67 -18.97 5.07
CA THR A 149 3.99 -19.54 3.88
C THR A 149 2.48 -19.27 3.86
N GLY A 150 1.79 -19.47 4.98
CA GLY A 150 0.34 -19.23 5.08
C GLY A 150 -0.04 -17.77 4.74
N PRO A 151 0.52 -16.77 5.46
CA PRO A 151 0.35 -15.36 5.13
C PRO A 151 0.77 -14.99 3.70
N ALA A 152 1.84 -15.56 3.15
CA ALA A 152 2.26 -15.31 1.77
C ALA A 152 1.21 -15.80 0.76
N ILE A 153 0.67 -17.01 0.93
CA ILE A 153 -0.39 -17.56 0.07
C ILE A 153 -1.65 -16.69 0.18
N ALA A 154 -2.08 -16.37 1.39
CA ALA A 154 -3.25 -15.52 1.61
C ALA A 154 -3.07 -14.13 0.98
N ALA A 155 -1.90 -13.52 1.13
CA ALA A 155 -1.58 -12.24 0.53
C ALA A 155 -1.63 -12.29 -1.00
N ALA A 156 -1.00 -13.30 -1.62
CA ALA A 156 -1.03 -13.48 -3.06
C ALA A 156 -2.46 -13.64 -3.60
N LEU A 157 -3.28 -14.50 -2.96
CA LEU A 157 -4.66 -14.72 -3.38
C LEU A 157 -5.52 -13.45 -3.26
N LEU A 158 -5.41 -12.73 -2.13
CA LEU A 158 -6.14 -11.48 -1.91
C LEU A 158 -5.73 -10.40 -2.91
N SER A 159 -4.44 -10.29 -3.24
CA SER A 159 -3.94 -9.32 -4.21
C SER A 159 -4.35 -9.64 -5.66
N LEU A 160 -4.73 -10.89 -5.97
CA LEU A 160 -5.25 -11.28 -7.28
C LEU A 160 -6.75 -11.00 -7.45
N LEU A 161 -7.50 -10.77 -6.36
CA LEU A 161 -8.95 -10.52 -6.42
C LEU A 161 -9.37 -9.40 -7.40
N PRO A 162 -8.66 -8.26 -7.53
CA PRO A 162 -9.01 -7.23 -8.49
C PRO A 162 -9.05 -7.71 -9.96
N LEU A 163 -8.36 -8.80 -10.30
CA LEU A 163 -8.38 -9.36 -11.65
C LEU A 163 -9.65 -10.17 -11.95
N VAL A 164 -10.32 -10.68 -10.92
CA VAL A 164 -11.51 -11.54 -11.07
C VAL A 164 -12.82 -10.82 -10.76
N ALA A 165 -12.77 -9.68 -10.07
CA ALA A 165 -13.92 -8.80 -9.87
C ALA A 165 -13.51 -7.35 -10.23
N PRO A 166 -13.96 -6.83 -11.37
CA PRO A 166 -13.79 -5.41 -11.69
C PRO A 166 -14.48 -4.53 -10.64
N GLY A 167 -13.84 -3.45 -10.20
CA GLY A 167 -14.40 -2.50 -9.22
C GLY A 167 -14.00 -2.70 -7.77
N ILE A 168 -13.26 -3.76 -7.43
CA ILE A 168 -12.70 -3.97 -6.07
C ILE A 168 -11.20 -3.61 -5.96
N GLY A 169 -10.73 -2.65 -6.76
CA GLY A 169 -9.34 -2.18 -6.76
C GLY A 169 -8.72 -1.96 -5.36
N PRO A 170 -9.43 -1.36 -4.38
CA PRO A 170 -8.93 -1.19 -3.02
C PRO A 170 -8.65 -2.51 -2.26
N LEU A 171 -9.28 -3.62 -2.64
CA LEU A 171 -9.08 -4.92 -1.99
C LEU A 171 -7.72 -5.54 -2.31
N ALA A 172 -7.01 -5.08 -3.35
CA ALA A 172 -5.63 -5.47 -3.62
C ALA A 172 -4.71 -5.26 -2.39
N LEU A 173 -5.03 -4.24 -1.60
CA LEU A 173 -4.30 -3.86 -0.38
C LEU A 173 -4.50 -4.82 0.77
N LEU A 174 -5.55 -5.66 0.76
CA LEU A 174 -5.75 -6.67 1.80
C LEU A 174 -4.57 -7.64 1.86
N GLY A 175 -3.96 -7.97 0.72
CA GLY A 175 -2.76 -8.79 0.70
C GLY A 175 -1.60 -8.13 1.45
N ILE A 176 -1.39 -6.83 1.25
CA ILE A 176 -0.36 -6.06 1.97
C ILE A 176 -0.67 -6.02 3.49
N VAL A 177 -1.94 -5.86 3.87
CA VAL A 177 -2.37 -5.88 5.27
C VAL A 177 -2.04 -7.22 5.94
N VAL A 178 -2.23 -8.34 5.24
CA VAL A 178 -1.85 -9.67 5.73
C VAL A 178 -0.34 -9.76 5.97
N LEU A 179 0.48 -9.24 5.06
CA LEU A 179 1.95 -9.22 5.23
C LEU A 179 2.35 -8.37 6.44
N ILE A 180 1.73 -7.19 6.62
CA ILE A 180 1.96 -6.34 7.78
C ILE A 180 1.63 -7.08 9.07
N ALA A 181 0.46 -7.72 9.14
CA ALA A 181 0.04 -8.46 10.33
C ALA A 181 1.06 -9.55 10.68
N ASP A 182 1.52 -10.31 9.68
CA ASP A 182 2.53 -11.33 9.87
C ASP A 182 3.84 -10.76 10.44
N VAL A 183 4.38 -9.74 9.76
CA VAL A 183 5.65 -9.09 10.15
C VAL A 183 5.56 -8.46 11.55
N CYS A 184 4.45 -7.79 11.88
CA CYS A 184 4.23 -7.21 13.19
C CYS A 184 4.16 -8.26 14.31
N ILE A 185 3.45 -9.38 14.07
CA ILE A 185 3.37 -10.50 15.04
C ILE A 185 4.76 -11.12 15.25
N GLN A 186 5.49 -11.39 14.16
CA GLN A 186 6.85 -11.93 14.25
C GLN A 186 7.77 -10.99 15.05
N ARG A 187 7.71 -9.68 14.79
CA ARG A 187 8.49 -8.67 15.51
C ARG A 187 8.12 -8.60 16.99
N ALA A 188 6.83 -8.65 17.33
CA ALA A 188 6.36 -8.65 18.72
C ALA A 188 6.87 -9.88 19.49
N HIS A 189 6.90 -11.05 18.86
CA HIS A 189 7.46 -12.27 19.45
C HIS A 189 8.97 -12.16 19.69
N GLN A 190 9.73 -11.59 18.74
CA GLN A 190 11.17 -11.35 18.92
C GLN A 190 11.46 -10.40 20.08
N LEU A 191 10.71 -9.30 20.18
CA LEU A 191 10.86 -8.33 21.28
C LEU A 191 10.48 -8.93 22.63
N LYS A 192 9.47 -9.80 22.69
CA LYS A 192 9.09 -10.52 23.91
C LYS A 192 10.20 -11.45 24.39
N LYS A 193 10.79 -12.25 23.48
CA LYS A 193 11.91 -13.15 23.80
C LYS A 193 13.12 -12.39 24.32
N ALA A 194 13.51 -11.30 23.66
CA ALA A 194 14.65 -10.48 24.09
C ALA A 194 14.45 -9.78 25.46
N ALA A 195 13.23 -9.74 25.97
CA ALA A 195 12.91 -9.12 27.26
C ALA A 195 12.69 -10.15 28.39
N ASP A 196 12.83 -11.45 28.12
CA ASP A 196 12.70 -12.52 29.12
C ASP A 196 14.06 -12.76 29.80
N PRO A 197 14.20 -12.48 31.11
CA PRO A 197 15.46 -12.63 31.83
C PRO A 197 15.90 -14.09 32.05
N SER A 198 15.03 -15.07 31.79
CA SER A 198 15.38 -16.50 31.90
C SER A 198 16.44 -16.97 30.89
N ASP A 199 16.66 -16.22 29.80
CA ASP A 199 17.74 -16.46 28.82
C ASP A 199 19.13 -15.95 29.30
N LEU A 200 19.23 -15.31 30.47
CA LEU A 200 20.50 -14.85 31.05
C LEU A 200 21.09 -15.81 32.09
N ASP A 201 20.38 -16.91 32.39
CA ASP A 201 20.72 -17.86 33.46
C ASP A 201 21.16 -19.25 32.95
N GLU A 202 21.61 -19.40 31.70
CA GLU A 202 22.41 -20.57 31.33
C GLU A 202 23.89 -20.33 31.70
N PRO A 203 24.40 -20.85 32.83
CA PRO A 203 25.83 -20.91 33.07
C PRO A 203 26.43 -21.84 32.02
N SER A 204 27.36 -21.28 31.24
CA SER A 204 28.28 -22.03 30.38
C SER A 204 28.80 -23.27 31.11
N ARG A 205 28.36 -24.45 30.68
CA ARG A 205 28.97 -25.74 31.02
C ARG A 205 29.92 -26.16 29.92
#